data_AF-A0A8S8Y2A4-F1
#
_entry.id   AF-A0A8S8Y2A4-F1
#
_cell.length_a   1.000
_cell.length_b   1.000
_cell.length_c   1.000
_cell.angle_alpha   90.00
_cell.angle_beta   90.00
_cell.angle_gamma   90.00
#
_symmetry.space_group_name_H-M   'P 1'
#
loop_
_entity.id
_entity.type
_entity.pdbx_description
1 polymer ?
#
loop_
_entity_poly.entity_id
_entity_poly.type
_entity_poly.pdbx_seq_one_letter_code
_entity_poly.pdbx_strand_id
1 'polypeptide(L)'
;MEKGKQLGPSPLPKRDEFLSQMVALANRVSMPEIVEDVEEMDDTITNDDEKKLLRLLNQNDFSEAFFVARRLVAQGEDWAAEYLEQARLGLD
;
A
#
# COMPACT_ATOMS: atom_id res chain seq x y z
N MET A 1 1.61 66.44 -10.06
CA MET A 1 1.64 65.06 -10.61
C MET A 1 2.91 64.43 -10.06
N GLU A 2 2.96 63.34 -9.31
CA GLU A 2 2.03 62.31 -8.85
C GLU A 2 2.44 61.92 -7.42
N LYS A 3 1.46 61.64 -6.55
CA LYS A 3 1.68 60.91 -5.30
C LYS A 3 1.06 59.51 -5.43
N GLY A 4 1.79 58.49 -5.00
CA GLY A 4 1.30 57.12 -4.80
C GLY A 4 2.38 56.11 -5.21
N LYS A 5 2.73 55.09 -4.44
CA LYS A 5 1.89 54.27 -3.57
C LYS A 5 2.72 53.74 -2.39
N GLN A 6 2.13 53.83 -1.20
CA GLN A 6 2.59 53.15 0.01
C GLN A 6 2.54 51.63 -0.21
N LEU A 7 3.65 50.93 0.02
CA LEU A 7 3.61 49.48 0.25
C LEU A 7 3.09 49.28 1.68
N GLY A 8 1.81 48.95 1.81
CA GLY A 8 1.24 48.50 3.07
C GLY A 8 1.90 47.18 3.52
N PRO A 9 2.05 46.94 4.83
CA PRO A 9 2.54 45.66 5.33
C PRO A 9 1.59 44.56 4.88
N SER A 10 2.12 43.57 4.15
CA SER A 10 1.33 42.40 3.75
C SER A 10 0.78 41.73 5.02
N PRO A 11 -0.52 41.37 5.08
CA PRO A 11 -1.10 40.74 6.25
C PRO A 11 -0.33 39.45 6.56
N LEU A 12 0.41 39.47 7.66
CA LEU A 12 1.14 38.34 8.23
C LEU A 12 0.29 37.04 8.37
N PRO A 13 -1.05 37.04 8.57
CA PRO A 13 -1.80 35.78 8.72
C PRO A 13 -1.79 34.85 7.49
N LYS A 14 -1.55 35.36 6.27
CA LYS A 14 -1.63 34.52 5.06
C LYS A 14 -0.38 33.69 4.80
N ARG A 15 0.78 34.14 5.31
CA ARG A 15 2.04 33.40 5.16
C ARG A 15 2.07 32.21 6.11
N ASP A 16 1.69 32.43 7.37
CA ASP A 16 1.58 31.36 8.36
C ASP A 16 0.53 30.31 7.99
N GLU A 17 -0.60 30.74 7.42
CA GLU A 17 -1.64 29.81 6.95
C GLU A 17 -1.15 28.96 5.77
N PHE A 18 -0.44 29.57 4.82
CA PHE A 18 0.15 28.85 3.68
C PHE A 18 1.24 27.87 4.12
N LEU A 19 2.11 28.29 5.05
CA LEU A 19 3.15 27.43 5.60
C LEU A 19 2.55 26.29 6.43
N SER A 20 1.51 26.54 7.22
CA SER A 20 0.76 25.49 7.92
C SER A 20 0.13 24.49 6.96
N GLN A 21 -0.46 24.95 5.85
CA GLN A 21 -1.03 24.08 4.83
C GLN A 21 0.05 23.22 4.14
N MET A 22 1.21 23.79 3.82
CA MET A 22 2.32 23.04 3.22
C MET A 22 2.93 22.02 4.20
N VAL A 23 3.08 22.37 5.47
CA VAL A 23 3.56 21.47 6.53
C VAL A 23 2.56 20.34 6.77
N ALA A 24 1.26 20.65 6.81
CA ALA A 24 0.21 19.63 6.93
C ALA A 24 0.18 18.69 5.72
N LEU A 25 0.40 19.21 4.51
CA LEU A 25 0.50 18.40 3.29
C LEU A 25 1.74 17.51 3.30
N ALA A 26 2.90 18.03 3.70
CA ALA A 26 4.14 17.25 3.82
C ALA A 26 4.02 16.14 4.88
N ASN A 27 3.37 16.42 6.03
CA ASN A 27 3.11 15.41 7.05
C ASN A 27 2.14 14.32 6.58
N ARG A 28 1.12 14.67 5.77
CA ARG A 28 0.20 13.67 5.19
C ARG A 28 0.90 12.72 4.21
N VAL A 29 1.95 13.18 3.53
CA VAL A 29 2.75 12.37 2.60
C VAL A 29 3.84 11.57 3.33
N SER A 30 4.14 11.92 4.59
CA SER A 30 5.17 11.27 5.41
C SER A 30 4.65 10.15 6.31
N MET A 31 3.43 9.66 6.07
CA MET A 31 3.13 8.29 6.48
C MET A 31 3.90 7.39 5.53
N PRO A 32 4.85 6.55 6.00
CA PRO A 32 5.00 5.29 5.33
C PRO A 32 3.60 4.67 5.43
N GLU A 33 2.88 4.71 4.31
CA GLU A 33 1.97 3.62 4.00
C GLU A 33 2.75 2.38 4.41
N ILE A 34 2.21 1.62 5.37
CA ILE A 34 2.78 0.36 5.77
C ILE A 34 2.91 -0.37 4.43
N VAL A 35 4.13 -0.37 3.89
CA VAL A 35 4.50 -1.27 2.85
C VAL A 35 4.29 -2.58 3.58
N GLU A 36 3.16 -3.23 3.29
CA GLU A 36 3.01 -4.65 3.53
C GLU A 36 4.36 -5.21 3.12
N ASP A 37 5.10 -5.73 4.11
CA ASP A 37 6.39 -6.35 3.92
C ASP A 37 6.24 -7.14 2.62
N VAL A 38 6.90 -6.66 1.56
CA VAL A 38 7.01 -7.45 0.34
C VAL A 38 7.95 -8.54 0.81
N GLU A 39 7.38 -9.58 1.42
CA GLU A 39 8.12 -10.73 1.91
C GLU A 39 8.99 -11.13 0.74
N GLU A 40 10.29 -10.91 0.92
CA GLU A 40 11.33 -11.24 -0.02
C GLU A 40 11.09 -12.71 -0.34
N MET A 41 10.48 -12.99 -1.50
CA MET A 41 10.00 -14.32 -1.86
C MET A 41 11.13 -15.29 -1.57
N ASP A 42 10.96 -16.11 -0.53
CA ASP A 42 12.04 -16.92 -0.01
C ASP A 42 12.62 -17.72 -1.18
N ASP A 43 13.88 -17.44 -1.53
CA ASP A 43 14.57 -18.03 -2.68
C ASP A 43 14.66 -19.57 -2.55
N THR A 44 14.31 -20.13 -1.39
CA THR A 44 14.17 -21.57 -1.17
C THR A 44 12.89 -22.19 -1.73
N ILE A 45 11.85 -21.38 -1.97
CA ILE A 45 10.62 -21.86 -2.60
C ILE A 45 10.96 -22.28 -4.03
N THR A 46 10.91 -23.57 -4.29
CA THR A 46 11.22 -24.14 -5.61
C THR A 46 9.96 -24.43 -6.41
N ASN A 47 8.79 -24.40 -5.76
CA ASN A 47 7.51 -24.72 -6.36
C ASN A 47 6.91 -23.50 -7.07
N ASP A 48 6.72 -23.60 -8.39
CA ASP A 48 6.10 -22.55 -9.21
C ASP A 48 4.68 -22.19 -8.74
N ASP A 49 3.90 -23.17 -8.26
CA ASP A 49 2.54 -22.94 -7.76
C ASP A 49 2.55 -22.12 -6.46
N GLU A 50 3.52 -22.38 -5.58
CA GLU A 50 3.68 -21.65 -4.32
C GLU A 50 4.14 -20.21 -4.55
N LYS A 51 5.11 -19.99 -5.45
CA LYS A 51 5.50 -18.65 -5.90
C LYS A 51 4.32 -17.88 -6.48
N LYS A 52 3.51 -18.57 -7.29
CA LYS A 52 2.31 -17.96 -7.88
C LYS A 52 1.34 -17.53 -6.78
N LEU A 53 1.10 -18.38 -5.77
CA LEU A 53 0.21 -18.06 -4.65
C LEU A 53 0.71 -16.85 -3.85
N LEU A 54 1.97 -16.86 -3.43
CA LEU A 54 2.58 -15.75 -2.71
C LEU A 54 2.51 -14.45 -3.50
N ARG A 55 2.77 -14.52 -4.81
CA ARG A 55 2.64 -13.35 -5.68
C ARG A 55 1.21 -12.81 -5.71
N LEU A 56 0.22 -13.68 -5.85
CA LEU A 56 -1.19 -13.27 -5.87
C LEU A 56 -1.62 -12.66 -4.53
N LEU A 57 -1.20 -13.26 -3.41
CA LEU A 57 -1.47 -12.74 -2.07
C LEU A 57 -0.82 -11.36 -1.86
N ASN A 58 0.45 -11.21 -2.24
CA ASN A 58 1.17 -9.92 -2.19
C ASN A 58 0.55 -8.86 -3.11
N GLN A 59 -0.07 -9.28 -4.22
CA GLN A 59 -0.77 -8.37 -5.13
C GLN A 59 -2.18 -8.02 -4.65
N ASN A 60 -2.60 -8.51 -3.47
CA ASN A 60 -3.96 -8.41 -2.96
C ASN A 60 -5.01 -9.04 -3.90
N ASP A 61 -4.58 -9.92 -4.82
CA ASP A 61 -5.42 -10.67 -5.74
C ASP A 61 -6.00 -11.92 -5.04
N PHE A 62 -6.64 -11.70 -3.89
CA PHE A 62 -7.13 -12.76 -3.00
C PHE A 62 -8.15 -13.70 -3.67
N SER A 63 -8.95 -13.19 -4.61
CA SER A 63 -9.88 -14.01 -5.38
C SER A 63 -9.16 -15.06 -6.22
N GLU A 64 -8.11 -14.67 -6.96
CA GLU A 64 -7.36 -15.63 -7.79
C GLU A 64 -6.53 -16.57 -6.90
N ALA A 65 -5.92 -16.04 -5.83
CA ALA A 65 -5.18 -16.84 -4.85
C ALA A 65 -6.08 -17.95 -4.25
N PHE A 66 -7.33 -17.62 -3.90
CA PHE A 66 -8.29 -18.58 -3.36
C PHE A 66 -8.59 -19.72 -4.33
N PHE A 67 -8.83 -19.43 -5.61
CA PHE A 67 -9.10 -20.48 -6.61
C PHE A 67 -7.89 -21.37 -6.84
N VAL A 68 -6.69 -20.79 -6.91
CA VAL A 68 -5.44 -21.54 -7.11
C VAL A 68 -5.16 -22.45 -5.90
N ALA A 69 -5.22 -21.90 -4.68
CA ALA A 69 -4.98 -22.64 -3.46
C ALA A 69 -6.01 -23.76 -3.29
N ARG A 70 -7.30 -23.49 -3.54
CA ARG A 70 -8.36 -24.50 -3.46
C ARG A 70 -8.14 -25.63 -4.44
N ARG A 71 -7.69 -25.31 -5.67
CA ARG A 71 -7.38 -26.31 -6.70
C ARG A 71 -6.24 -27.22 -6.24
N LEU A 72 -5.18 -26.64 -5.67
CA LEU A 72 -4.01 -27.39 -5.17
C LEU A 72 -4.38 -28.31 -4.00
N VAL A 73 -5.14 -27.79 -3.02
CA VAL A 73 -5.67 -28.61 -1.91
C VAL A 73 -6.50 -29.78 -2.44
N ALA A 74 -7.36 -29.56 -3.45
CA ALA A 74 -8.16 -30.62 -4.06
C ALA A 74 -7.32 -31.64 -4.85
N GLN A 75 -6.11 -31.27 -5.27
CA GLN A 75 -5.14 -32.17 -5.90
C GLN A 75 -4.32 -32.98 -4.88
N GLY A 76 -4.47 -32.70 -3.58
CA GLY A 76 -3.75 -33.37 -2.49
C GLY A 76 -2.53 -32.59 -2.00
N GLU A 77 -2.33 -31.35 -2.45
CA GLU A 77 -1.25 -30.49 -2.00
C GLU A 77 -1.66 -29.79 -0.69
N ASP A 78 -1.43 -30.46 0.44
CA ASP A 78 -1.85 -29.98 1.77
C ASP A 78 -1.21 -28.64 2.17
N TRP A 79 -0.01 -28.35 1.67
CA TRP A 79 0.69 -27.09 1.91
C TRP A 79 -0.11 -25.87 1.38
N ALA A 80 -0.94 -26.06 0.36
CA ALA A 80 -1.76 -24.99 -0.21
C ALA A 80 -2.92 -24.59 0.70
N ALA A 81 -3.23 -25.37 1.75
CA ALA A 81 -4.32 -25.07 2.67
C ALA A 81 -4.06 -23.80 3.50
N GLU A 82 -2.79 -23.50 3.82
CA GLU A 82 -2.43 -22.27 4.55
C GLU A 82 -2.70 -21.03 3.68
N TYR A 83 -2.25 -21.06 2.43
CA TYR A 83 -2.50 -19.99 1.46
C TYR A 83 -4.00 -19.83 1.12
N LEU A 84 -4.77 -20.92 1.15
CA LEU A 84 -6.22 -20.87 0.95
C LEU A 84 -6.91 -20.07 2.07
N GLU A 85 -6.50 -20.27 3.31
CA GLU A 85 -7.05 -19.53 4.45
C GLU A 85 -6.60 -18.06 4.44
N GLN A 86 -5.33 -17.79 4.10
CA GLN A 86 -4.87 -16.41 3.91
C GLN A 86 -5.67 -15.67 2.83
N ALA A 87 -5.89 -16.32 1.68
CA ALA A 87 -6.72 -15.76 0.62
C ALA A 87 -8.18 -15.56 1.09
N ARG A 88 -8.72 -16.45 1.93
CA ARG A 88 -10.07 -16.30 2.49
C ARG A 88 -10.16 -15.09 3.42
N LEU A 89 -9.15 -14.88 4.27
CA LEU A 89 -9.10 -13.73 5.18
C LEU A 89 -8.99 -12.40 4.42
N GLY A 90 -8.26 -12.36 3.31
CA GLY A 90 -8.19 -11.15 2.46
C GLY A 90 -9.45 -10.84 1.65
N LEU A 91 -10.42 -11.76 1.61
CA LEU A 91 -11.72 -11.55 0.95
C LEU A 91 -12.83 -11.02 1.89
N ASP A 92 -12.59 -11.01 3.21
CA ASP A 92 -13.53 -10.53 4.24
C ASP A 92 -13.33 -9.02 4.50
#